data_AF-A0A3P8S4M6-F1
#
_entry.id   AF-A0A3P8S4M6-F1
#
_cell.length_a   1.000
_cell.length_b   1.000
_cell.length_c   1.000
_cell.angle_alpha   90.00
_cell.angle_beta   90.00
_cell.angle_gamma   90.00
#
_symmetry.space_group_name_H-M   'P 1'
#
loop_
_entity.id
_entity.type
_entity.pdbx_description
1 polymer ?
#
loop_
_entity_poly.entity_id
_entity_poly.type
_entity_poly.pdbx_seq_one_letter_code
_entity_poly.pdbx_strand_id
1 'polypeptide(L)' 'MSFFHSLRKNISHFTDVSGLPCIEKLVCSVEDTPEPISTRISGTIPEWINGNFLRNGPGKFEIGDQK' A
#
# COMPACT_ATOMS: atom_id res chain seq x y z
N MET A 1 3.15 27.04 7.85
CA MET A 1 1.73 27.10 7.46
C MET A 1 1.58 26.27 6.19
N SER A 2 1.47 24.94 6.32
CA SER A 2 1.48 24.02 5.16
C SER A 2 0.05 23.80 4.68
N PHE A 3 -0.29 24.31 3.50
CA PHE A 3 -1.51 23.94 2.80
C PHE A 3 -1.19 22.82 1.80
N PHE A 4 -1.34 21.57 2.22
CA PHE A 4 -1.50 20.46 1.28
C PHE A 4 -2.97 20.45 0.84
N HIS A 5 -3.24 20.96 -0.36
CA HIS A 5 -4.54 20.84 -0.99
C HIS A 5 -4.73 19.37 -1.42
N SER A 6 -5.58 18.64 -0.70
CA SER A 6 -5.97 17.29 -1.09
C SER A 6 -6.89 17.37 -2.31
N LEU A 7 -6.33 17.13 -3.50
CA LEU A 7 -7.11 16.87 -4.70
C LEU A 7 -7.90 15.57 -4.49
N ARG A 8 -9.20 15.69 -4.20
CA ARG A 8 -10.13 14.55 -4.25
C ARG A 8 -10.20 14.05 -5.70
N LYS A 9 -9.46 12.98 -6.00
CA LYS A 9 -9.70 12.19 -7.22
C LYS A 9 -11.10 11.58 -7.13
N ASN A 10 -11.88 11.73 -8.19
CA ASN A 10 -13.23 11.17 -8.31
C ASN A 10 -13.08 9.65 -8.53
N ILE A 11 -13.35 8.84 -7.50
CA ILE A 11 -13.21 7.38 -7.57
C ILE A 11 -14.52 6.82 -8.15
N SER A 12 -14.46 6.40 -9.42
CA SER A 12 -15.52 5.63 -10.06
C SER A 12 -15.53 4.20 -9.50
N HIS A 13 -16.51 3.88 -8.65
CA HIS A 13 -16.73 2.51 -8.19
C HIS A 13 -17.39 1.68 -9.31
N PHE A 14 -16.78 0.53 -9.67
CA PHE A 14 -17.20 -0.29 -10.82
C PHE A 14 -18.02 -1.54 -10.42
N THR A 15 -18.81 -1.47 -9.35
CA THR A 15 -19.60 -2.65 -8.90
C THR A 15 -20.88 -2.23 -8.18
N ASP A 16 -21.98 -2.94 -8.43
CA ASP A 16 -23.25 -2.86 -7.69
C ASP A 16 -23.24 -3.68 -6.37
N VAL A 17 -22.08 -4.22 -5.97
CA VAL A 17 -21.94 -5.06 -4.77
C VAL A 17 -21.62 -4.19 -3.56
N SER A 18 -22.45 -4.27 -2.51
CA SER A 18 -22.27 -3.52 -1.26
C SER A 18 -21.66 -4.38 -0.15
N GLY A 19 -20.86 -3.78 0.72
CA GLY A 19 -20.36 -4.42 1.96
C GLY A 19 -19.06 -5.21 1.83
N LEU A 20 -18.43 -5.24 0.65
CA LEU A 20 -17.10 -5.83 0.46
C LEU A 20 -16.00 -4.78 0.71
N PRO A 21 -14.84 -5.18 1.27
CA PRO A 21 -13.69 -4.30 1.38
C PRO A 21 -13.22 -3.78 0.00
N CYS A 22 -12.89 -2.50 -0.07
CA CYS A 22 -12.29 -1.92 -1.28
C CYS A 22 -10.86 -2.46 -1.49
N ILE A 23 -10.56 -2.95 -2.69
CA ILE A 23 -9.23 -3.46 -3.05
C ILE A 23 -8.33 -2.42 -3.72
N GLU A 24 -8.80 -1.19 -3.95
CA GLU A 24 -8.08 -0.13 -4.67
C GLU A 24 -6.64 0.04 -4.14
N LYS A 25 -6.46 0.02 -2.82
CA LYS A 25 -5.14 0.15 -2.18
C LYS A 25 -4.21 -1.05 -2.38
N LEU A 26 -4.73 -2.20 -2.80
CA LEU A 26 -3.94 -3.38 -3.14
C LEU A 26 -3.47 -3.34 -4.60
N VAL A 27 -4.12 -2.53 -5.44
CA VAL A 27 -3.86 -2.42 -6.88
C VAL A 27 -3.44 -1.01 -7.28
N CYS A 28 -2.70 -0.33 -6.41
CA CYS A 28 -2.13 0.99 -6.66
C CYS A 28 -0.61 0.94 -6.64
N SER A 29 0.02 1.80 -7.44
CA SER A 29 1.47 1.97 -7.43
C SER A 29 1.98 2.54 -6.11
N VAL A 30 3.14 2.07 -5.70
CA VAL A 30 3.88 2.54 -4.53
C VAL A 30 5.29 2.95 -4.93
N GLU A 31 5.88 3.86 -4.18
CA GLU A 31 7.28 4.25 -4.37
C GLU A 31 8.19 3.28 -3.59
N ASP A 32 9.38 3.04 -4.14
CA ASP A 32 10.37 2.18 -3.51
C ASP A 32 10.92 2.80 -2.21
N THR A 33 11.20 1.94 -1.23
CA THR A 33 11.83 2.32 0.04
C THR A 33 13.18 1.62 0.15
N PRO A 34 14.29 2.26 -0.26
CA PRO A 34 15.60 1.62 -0.28
C PRO A 34 16.10 1.26 1.12
N GLU A 35 15.71 2.05 2.12
CA GLU A 35 16.06 1.82 3.52
C GLU A 35 14.91 1.11 4.27
N PRO A 36 15.23 0.16 5.17
CA PRO A 36 14.23 -0.50 5.99
C PRO A 36 13.43 0.47 6.87
N ILE A 37 12.11 0.27 6.94
CA ILE A 37 11.23 1.03 7.82
C ILE A 37 11.06 0.27 9.14
N SER A 38 11.40 0.92 10.26
CA SER A 38 11.13 0.37 11.59
C SER A 38 9.63 0.27 11.83
N THR A 39 9.18 -0.85 12.41
CA THR A 39 7.77 -1.09 12.71
C THR A 39 7.49 -1.08 14.21
N ARG A 40 6.24 -0.75 14.57
CA ARG A 40 5.78 -0.82 15.96
C ARG A 40 5.41 -2.27 16.30
N ILE A 41 6.06 -2.82 17.32
CA ILE A 41 5.74 -4.15 17.86
C ILE A 41 4.65 -4.00 18.93
N SER A 42 3.61 -4.84 18.85
CA SER A 42 2.67 -5.10 19.93
C SER A 42 2.83 -6.55 20.39
N GLY A 43 2.95 -6.78 21.70
CA GLY A 43 3.29 -8.09 22.27
C GLY A 43 4.79 -8.39 22.22
N THR A 44 5.16 -9.67 22.10
CA THR A 44 6.56 -10.14 22.15
C THR A 44 6.84 -11.06 20.97
N ILE A 45 7.92 -10.78 20.23
CA ILE A 45 8.41 -11.67 19.17
C ILE A 45 9.17 -12.83 19.84
N PRO A 46 8.83 -14.11 19.56
CA PRO A 46 9.58 -15.24 20.10
C PRO A 46 11.05 -15.23 19.68
N GLU A 47 11.97 -15.51 20.61
CA GLU A 47 13.42 -15.43 20.38
C GLU A 47 13.94 -16.36 19.28
N TRP A 48 13.23 -17.45 19.01
CA TRP A 48 13.60 -18.40 17.94
C TRP A 48 13.25 -17.90 16.53
N ILE A 49 12.51 -16.79 16.40
CA ILE A 49 12.24 -16.17 15.10
C ILE A 49 13.37 -15.18 14.79
N ASN A 50 14.33 -15.62 14.00
CA ASN A 50 15.44 -14.80 13.52
C ASN A 50 15.67 -15.08 12.02
N GLY A 51 15.24 -14.16 11.16
CA GLY A 51 15.35 -14.31 9.71
C GLY A 51 14.66 -13.21 8.93
N ASN A 52 14.62 -13.36 7.60
CA ASN A 52 13.98 -12.42 6.68
C ASN A 52 12.70 -13.02 6.10
N PHE A 53 11.62 -12.23 6.09
CA PHE A 53 10.36 -12.61 5.44
C PHE A 53 10.25 -11.90 4.09
N LEU A 54 10.40 -12.66 3.00
CA LEU A 54 10.40 -12.14 1.63
C LEU A 54 9.06 -12.43 0.95
N ARG A 55 8.46 -11.40 0.35
CA ARG A 55 7.24 -11.52 -0.46
C ARG A 55 7.42 -10.79 -1.78
N ASN A 56 6.86 -11.34 -2.85
CA ASN A 56 6.80 -10.72 -4.16
C ASN A 56 5.36 -10.25 -4.46
N GLY A 57 5.24 -9.31 -5.38
CA GLY A 57 3.98 -8.80 -5.89
C GLY A 57 4.19 -7.62 -6.84
N PRO A 58 3.14 -7.18 -7.57
CA PRO A 58 3.20 -5.95 -8.35
C PRO A 58 3.31 -4.74 -7.42
N GLY A 59 4.26 -3.84 -7.70
CA GLY A 59 4.43 -2.56 -7.00
C GLY A 59 4.17 -1.33 -7.88
N LYS A 60 4.10 -1.52 -9.20
CA LYS A 60 3.89 -0.47 -10.20
C LYS A 60 2.86 -0.93 -11.22
N PHE A 61 1.80 -0.15 -11.39
CA PHE A 61 0.64 -0.45 -12.23
C PHE A 61 0.56 0.45 -13.48
N GLU A 62 1.41 1.48 -13.58
CA GLU A 62 1.50 2.37 -14.72
C GLU A 62 2.94 2.55 -15.19
N ILE A 63 3.13 2.77 -16.49
CA ILE A 63 4.41 3.10 -17.10
C ILE A 63 4.25 4.44 -17.84
N GLY A 64 4.81 5.51 -17.29
CA GLY A 64 4.61 6.86 -17.81
C GLY A 64 3.13 7.29 -17.79
N ASP A 65 2.68 7.97 -18.84
CA ASP A 65 1.29 8.43 -19.00
C ASP A 65 0.38 7.39 -19.69
N GLN A 66 0.81 6.13 -19.78
CA GLN A 66 -0.03 5.06 -20.33
C GLN A 66 -1.14 4.72 -19.33
N LYS A 67 -2.37 5.07 -19.70
CA LYS A 67 -3.61 4.81 -18.97
C LYS A 67 -4.29 3.55 -19.46
#